data_AF-A0A6F9CBZ7-F1
#
_entry.id   AF-A0A6F9CBZ7-F1
#
_cell.length_a   1.000
_cell.length_b   1.000
_cell.length_c   1.000
_cell.angle_alpha   90.00
_cell.angle_beta   90.00
_cell.angle_gamma   90.00
#
_symmetry.space_group_name_H-M   'P 1'
#
loop_
_entity.id
_entity.type
_entity.pdbx_description
1 polymer ?
#
loop_
_entity_poly.entity_id
_entity_poly.type
_entity_poly.pdbx_seq_one_letter_code
_entity_poly.pdbx_strand_id
1 'polypeptide(L)'
;MNRPNFYILLLAGVLVNGQALRWQNELDLPLQFNCPSRQSISHIKRWRFFCCRVNSYCNQDCQWTPYVNYFDELISWKVPSLNYLVGAGSYHSNPHEDRRWRYQYCTRTKNC
;
A
#
# COMPACT_ATOMS: atom_id res chain seq x y z
N MET A 1 31.05 34.44 30.66
CA MET A 1 30.26 33.37 31.33
C MET A 1 29.74 32.45 30.25
N ASN A 2 29.92 31.15 30.48
CA ASN A 2 30.17 30.12 29.48
C ASN A 2 28.93 29.65 28.70
N ARG A 3 29.10 29.44 27.39
CA ARG A 3 28.42 28.36 26.62
C ARG A 3 29.04 27.01 27.02
N PRO A 4 28.31 25.88 26.96
CA PRO A 4 28.37 24.99 25.78
C PRO A 4 27.04 24.24 25.53
N ASN A 5 26.83 23.38 24.53
CA ASN A 5 27.34 23.12 23.17
C ASN A 5 26.58 21.86 22.69
N PHE A 6 26.44 21.68 21.37
CA PHE A 6 25.84 20.51 20.72
C PHE A 6 26.55 19.19 21.08
N TYR A 7 25.84 18.17 21.60
CA TYR A 7 26.11 16.71 21.48
C TYR A 7 24.77 15.97 21.75
N ILE A 8 24.11 15.27 20.82
CA ILE A 8 24.40 13.93 20.25
C ILE A 8 24.41 12.79 21.30
N LEU A 9 23.37 11.93 21.20
CA LEU A 9 23.24 10.51 21.61
C LEU A 9 23.08 10.21 23.13
N LEU A 10 22.39 9.17 23.61
CA LEU A 10 21.41 8.18 23.13
C LEU A 10 21.00 7.34 24.37
N LEU A 11 19.81 6.71 24.28
CA LEU A 11 19.43 5.40 24.86
C LEU A 11 19.23 5.26 26.38
N ALA A 12 17.97 5.08 26.77
CA ALA A 12 17.45 3.84 27.35
C ALA A 12 15.91 3.94 27.27
N GLY A 13 15.23 3.21 26.39
CA GLY A 13 14.97 1.80 26.62
C GLY A 13 13.57 1.63 27.18
N VAL A 14 12.56 1.62 26.30
CA VAL A 14 11.40 0.72 26.48
C VAL A 14 11.15 0.11 25.10
N LEU A 15 11.61 -1.13 24.93
CA LEU A 15 11.08 -2.02 23.91
C LEU A 15 9.64 -2.31 24.29
N VAL A 16 8.72 -1.43 23.90
CA VAL A 16 7.32 -1.84 23.82
C VAL A 16 7.27 -2.77 22.62
N ASN A 17 7.29 -4.07 22.89
CA ASN A 17 6.75 -5.11 22.00
C ASN A 17 5.23 -4.93 21.89
N GLY A 18 4.78 -3.73 21.57
CA GLY A 18 3.45 -3.42 21.13
C GLY A 18 3.47 -3.52 19.62
N GLN A 19 3.10 -4.67 19.07
CA GLN A 19 2.54 -4.66 17.72
C GLN A 19 1.21 -3.91 17.82
N ALA A 20 1.28 -2.57 17.84
CA ALA A 20 0.13 -1.73 17.53
C ALA A 20 -0.48 -2.31 16.25
N LEU A 21 -1.80 -2.44 16.19
CA LEU A 21 -2.50 -2.97 15.03
C LEU A 21 -2.18 -2.07 13.82
N ARG A 22 -1.08 -2.33 13.11
CA ARG A 22 -0.47 -1.40 12.15
C ARG A 22 -1.32 -1.30 10.89
N TRP A 23 -2.13 -0.26 10.80
CA TRP A 23 -2.66 0.24 9.53
C TRP A 23 -1.49 0.50 8.56
N GLN A 24 -1.72 0.35 7.26
CA GLN A 24 -0.65 0.51 6.26
C GLN A 24 -0.18 1.96 6.13
N ASN A 25 -1.03 2.92 6.55
CA ASN A 25 -0.79 4.34 6.62
C ASN A 25 -1.78 4.97 7.62
N GLU A 26 -1.52 6.22 8.01
CA GLU A 26 -2.49 7.07 8.73
C GLU A 26 -3.57 7.60 7.78
N LEU A 27 -4.77 7.94 8.29
CA LEU A 27 -5.96 8.24 7.48
C LEU A 27 -5.71 9.29 6.40
N ASP A 28 -4.98 10.36 6.71
CA ASP A 28 -4.72 11.47 5.78
C ASP A 28 -3.49 11.26 4.91
N LEU A 29 -2.64 10.30 5.26
CA LEU A 29 -1.40 10.05 4.52
C LEU A 29 -1.66 9.28 3.23
N PRO A 30 -0.90 9.54 2.16
CA PRO A 30 -0.94 8.71 0.96
C PRO A 30 -0.68 7.25 1.30
N LEU A 31 -1.52 6.38 0.77
CA LEU A 31 -1.30 4.94 0.78
C LEU A 31 -0.55 4.57 -0.50
N GLN A 32 0.55 3.83 -0.34
CA GLN A 32 1.26 3.19 -1.44
C GLN A 32 1.63 1.77 -0.99
N PHE A 33 0.94 0.78 -1.54
CA PHE A 33 1.11 -0.62 -1.19
C PHE A 33 1.40 -1.47 -2.42
N ASN A 34 2.36 -2.38 -2.28
CA ASN A 34 2.71 -3.37 -3.28
C ASN A 34 3.00 -4.70 -2.59
N CYS A 35 2.43 -5.78 -3.11
CA CYS A 35 2.81 -7.12 -2.70
C CYS A 35 4.26 -7.42 -3.11
N PRO A 36 4.98 -8.26 -2.35
CA PRO A 36 6.29 -8.74 -2.75
C PRO A 36 6.26 -9.47 -4.10
N SER A 37 7.44 -9.68 -4.70
CA SER A 37 7.57 -10.43 -5.96
C SER A 37 6.88 -11.80 -5.86
N ARG A 38 6.22 -12.20 -6.96
CA ARG A 38 5.42 -13.45 -7.08
C ARG A 38 4.26 -13.55 -6.09
N GLN A 39 3.70 -12.42 -5.67
CA GLN A 39 2.49 -12.38 -4.86
C GLN A 39 1.43 -11.46 -5.49
N SER A 40 0.17 -11.68 -5.13
CA SER A 40 -0.96 -10.84 -5.51
C SER A 40 -1.79 -10.48 -4.28
N ILE A 41 -2.51 -9.37 -4.34
CA ILE A 41 -3.47 -8.98 -3.30
C ILE A 41 -4.57 -10.04 -3.28
N SER A 42 -4.79 -10.66 -2.12
CA SER A 42 -5.78 -11.72 -1.93
C SER A 42 -7.08 -11.17 -1.36
N HIS A 43 -6.99 -10.27 -0.39
CA HIS A 43 -8.15 -9.58 0.18
C HIS A 43 -7.71 -8.29 0.90
N ILE A 44 -8.69 -7.44 1.17
CA ILE A 44 -8.52 -6.16 1.85
C ILE A 44 -9.43 -6.18 3.08
N LYS A 45 -8.89 -5.86 4.26
CA LYS A 45 -9.67 -5.75 5.49
C LYS A 45 -9.32 -4.47 6.22
N ARG A 46 -10.29 -3.56 6.36
CA ARG A 46 -10.13 -2.27 7.04
C ARG A 46 -8.85 -1.54 6.55
N TRP A 47 -8.70 -1.28 5.26
CA TRP A 47 -7.49 -0.61 4.72
C TRP A 47 -6.15 -1.37 4.86
N ARG A 48 -6.18 -2.63 5.30
CA ARG A 48 -5.00 -3.51 5.31
C ARG A 48 -5.07 -4.47 4.13
N PHE A 49 -3.96 -4.56 3.41
CA PHE A 49 -3.83 -5.40 2.23
C PHE A 49 -3.10 -6.68 2.59
N PHE A 50 -3.65 -7.80 2.14
CA PHE A 50 -3.05 -9.12 2.36
C PHE A 50 -2.60 -9.66 1.02
N CYS A 51 -1.41 -10.26 1.02
CA CYS A 51 -0.82 -10.87 -0.17
C CYS A 51 -0.87 -12.39 -0.08
N CYS A 52 -1.00 -13.05 -1.23
CA CYS A 52 -0.86 -14.49 -1.35
C CYS A 52 0.11 -14.81 -2.50
N ARG A 53 0.84 -15.91 -2.36
CA ARG A 53 1.78 -16.37 -3.37
C ARG A 53 1.04 -16.80 -4.63
N VAL A 54 1.53 -16.33 -5.77
CA VAL A 54 1.10 -16.77 -7.09
C VAL A 54 1.96 -17.97 -7.46
N ASN A 55 1.34 -19.16 -7.54
CA ASN A 55 2.02 -20.40 -7.95
C ASN A 55 1.90 -20.58 -9.46
N SER A 56 2.93 -21.16 -10.09
CA SER A 56 2.96 -21.51 -11.51
C SER A 56 2.86 -20.34 -12.50
N TYR A 57 2.87 -19.11 -12.01
CA TYR A 57 2.86 -17.90 -12.81
C TYR A 57 3.72 -16.81 -12.17
N CYS A 58 4.12 -15.84 -12.98
CA CYS A 58 4.86 -14.65 -12.58
C CYS A 58 4.08 -13.40 -12.94
N ASN A 59 4.40 -12.33 -12.22
CA ASN A 59 3.90 -10.99 -12.49
C ASN A 59 4.89 -10.32 -13.45
N GLN A 60 4.47 -10.03 -14.68
CA GLN A 60 5.25 -9.27 -15.67
C GLN A 60 4.48 -8.02 -16.10
N ASP A 61 5.15 -7.09 -16.78
CA ASP A 61 4.51 -5.92 -17.41
C ASP A 61 3.59 -5.14 -16.46
N CYS A 62 4.07 -4.91 -15.24
CA CYS A 62 3.29 -4.26 -14.20
C CYS A 62 3.04 -2.79 -14.51
N GLN A 63 1.79 -2.35 -14.41
CA GLN A 63 1.41 -0.97 -14.65
C GLN A 63 0.37 -0.48 -13.66
N TRP A 64 0.38 0.84 -13.44
CA TRP A 64 -0.62 1.53 -12.63
C TRP A 64 -1.79 1.94 -13.50
N THR A 65 -3.00 1.79 -12.98
CA THR A 65 -4.17 2.46 -13.54
C THR A 65 -4.07 3.97 -13.29
N PRO A 66 -4.81 4.78 -14.07
CA PRO A 66 -5.30 6.06 -13.57
C PRO A 66 -6.12 5.89 -12.28
N TYR A 67 -6.50 6.99 -11.63
CA TYR A 67 -7.45 6.92 -10.52
C TYR A 67 -8.82 6.41 -11.03
N VAL A 68 -9.35 5.39 -10.37
CA VAL A 68 -10.49 4.60 -10.87
C VAL A 68 -11.85 5.09 -10.38
N ASN A 69 -11.88 6.00 -9.41
CA ASN A 69 -13.07 6.68 -8.91
C ASN A 69 -12.82 8.18 -8.86
N TYR A 70 -13.87 9.00 -8.73
CA TYR A 70 -13.79 10.36 -8.18
C TYR A 70 -14.08 10.37 -6.67
N PHE A 71 -13.93 11.53 -6.03
CA PHE A 71 -14.37 11.70 -4.64
C PHE A 71 -15.90 11.60 -4.56
N ASP A 72 -16.40 11.16 -3.41
CA ASP A 72 -17.83 11.04 -3.10
C ASP A 72 -18.57 10.05 -4.01
N GLU A 73 -17.82 9.17 -4.70
CA GLU A 73 -18.34 8.17 -5.63
C GLU A 73 -18.04 6.74 -5.19
N LEU A 74 -18.90 5.81 -5.59
CA LEU A 74 -18.67 4.39 -5.40
C LEU A 74 -17.51 3.91 -6.27
N ILE A 75 -16.61 3.14 -5.67
CA ILE A 75 -15.50 2.51 -6.38
C ILE A 75 -15.99 1.20 -7.00
N SER A 76 -15.96 1.12 -8.33
CA SER A 76 -16.21 -0.12 -9.07
C SER A 76 -15.18 -0.28 -10.17
N TRP A 77 -14.19 -1.14 -9.93
CA TRP A 77 -13.17 -1.47 -10.90
C TRP A 77 -12.82 -2.95 -10.83
N LYS A 78 -12.58 -3.56 -11.99
CA LYS A 78 -12.21 -4.96 -12.11
C LYS A 78 -10.84 -5.07 -12.77
N VAL A 79 -10.00 -5.94 -12.22
CA VAL A 79 -8.74 -6.32 -12.84
C VAL A 79 -9.02 -6.87 -14.24
N PRO A 80 -8.32 -6.40 -15.28
CA PRO A 80 -8.43 -6.96 -16.61
C PRO A 80 -8.09 -8.46 -16.63
N SER A 81 -8.74 -9.20 -17.53
CA SER A 81 -8.48 -10.63 -17.70
C SER A 81 -6.99 -10.93 -17.87
N LEU A 82 -6.54 -12.09 -17.36
CA LEU A 82 -5.15 -12.55 -17.40
C LEU A 82 -4.13 -11.65 -16.64
N ASN A 83 -4.60 -10.81 -15.72
CA ASN A 83 -3.74 -10.02 -14.86
C ASN A 83 -3.96 -10.35 -13.37
N TYR A 84 -2.97 -10.02 -12.54
CA TYR A 84 -3.07 -10.06 -11.08
C TYR A 84 -3.06 -8.65 -10.49
N LEU A 85 -3.92 -8.42 -9.50
CA LEU A 85 -3.84 -7.24 -8.65
C LEU A 85 -2.62 -7.38 -7.73
N VAL A 86 -1.67 -6.44 -7.79
CA VAL A 86 -0.43 -6.53 -7.02
C VAL A 86 -0.19 -5.31 -6.12
N GLY A 87 -0.91 -4.22 -6.33
CA GLY A 87 -0.71 -3.00 -5.57
C GLY A 87 -1.95 -2.12 -5.52
N ALA A 88 -1.96 -1.23 -4.53
CA ALA A 88 -2.99 -0.23 -4.33
C ALA A 88 -2.33 1.10 -3.94
N GLY A 89 -2.80 2.19 -4.53
CA GLY A 89 -2.38 3.54 -4.23
C GLY A 89 -3.61 4.40 -3.96
N SER A 90 -3.52 5.30 -2.99
CA SER A 90 -4.62 6.20 -2.66
C SER A 90 -4.12 7.46 -1.98
N TYR A 91 -4.82 8.56 -2.20
CA TYR A 91 -4.64 9.79 -1.44
C TYR A 91 -5.97 10.27 -0.88
N HIS A 92 -5.91 10.92 0.27
CA HIS A 92 -7.03 11.52 0.97
C HIS A 92 -7.17 13.00 0.57
N SER A 93 -8.39 13.52 0.61
CA SER A 93 -8.67 14.94 0.48
C SER A 93 -9.57 15.39 1.62
N ASN A 94 -9.05 16.24 2.52
CA ASN A 94 -9.81 16.75 3.65
C ASN A 94 -11.10 17.51 3.25
N PRO A 95 -11.13 18.34 2.17
CA PRO A 95 -12.38 18.95 1.74
C PRO A 95 -13.52 17.97 1.43
N HIS A 96 -13.18 16.75 0.98
CA HIS A 96 -14.15 15.70 0.68
C HIS A 96 -14.28 14.67 1.82
N GLU A 97 -13.32 14.62 2.74
CA GLU A 97 -13.14 13.54 3.72
C GLU A 97 -13.19 12.13 3.05
N ASP A 98 -12.66 12.04 1.83
CA ASP A 98 -12.71 10.84 0.97
C ASP A 98 -11.38 10.60 0.23
N ARG A 99 -11.27 9.43 -0.40
CA ARG A 99 -10.08 8.90 -1.04
C ARG A 99 -10.28 8.57 -2.51
N ARG A 100 -9.31 8.99 -3.31
CA ARG A 100 -9.12 8.48 -4.67
C ARG A 100 -8.30 7.21 -4.63
N TRP A 101 -8.60 6.27 -5.51
CA TRP A 101 -7.96 4.97 -5.61
C TRP A 101 -7.36 4.73 -6.98
N ARG A 102 -6.17 4.15 -7.01
CA ARG A 102 -5.56 3.56 -8.19
C ARG A 102 -4.98 2.20 -7.83
N TYR A 103 -4.89 1.32 -8.82
CA TYR A 103 -4.42 -0.04 -8.60
C TYR A 103 -3.23 -0.35 -9.51
N GLN A 104 -2.34 -1.20 -9.02
CA GLN A 104 -1.29 -1.78 -9.86
C GLN A 104 -1.68 -3.21 -10.18
N TYR A 105 -1.58 -3.55 -11.45
CA TYR A 105 -1.78 -4.91 -11.92
C TYR A 105 -0.62 -5.33 -12.82
N CYS A 106 -0.40 -6.63 -12.93
CA CYS A 106 0.64 -7.22 -13.76
C CYS A 106 0.06 -8.36 -14.61
N THR A 107 0.60 -8.53 -15.81
CA THR A 107 0.31 -9.67 -16.69
C THR A 107 0.71 -10.96 -16.01
N ARG A 108 -0.18 -11.96 -16.08
CA ARG A 108 0.06 -13.32 -15.62
C ARG A 108 0.78 -14.10 -16.72
N THR A 109 2.08 -14.38 -16.55
CA THR A 109 2.85 -15.24 -17.46
C THR A 109 3.18 -16.59 -16.82
N LYS A 110 3.23 -17.66 -17.62
CA LYS A 110 3.64 -19.01 -17.16
C LYS A 110 5.16 -19.15 -16.99
N ASN A 111 5.93 -18.29 -17.64
CA ASN A 111 7.39 -18.41 -17.70
C ASN A 111 8.03 -17.38 -16.76
N CYS A 112 8.57 -17.89 -15.65
CA CYS A 112 9.55 -17.20 -14.83
C CYS A 112 10.93 -17.72 -15.23
#